data_AF-A0A7V5L539-F1
#
_entry.id   AF-A0A7V5L539-F1
#
_cell.length_a   1.000
_cell.length_b   1.000
_cell.length_c   1.000
_cell.angle_alpha   90.00
_cell.angle_beta   90.00
_cell.angle_gamma   90.00
#
_symmetry.space_group_name_H-M   'P 1'
#
loop_
_entity.id
_entity.type
_entity.pdbx_description
1 polymer ?
#
loop_
_entity_poly.entity_id
_entity_poly.type
_entity_poly.pdbx_seq_one_letter_code
_entity_poly.pdbx_strand_id
1 'polypeptide(L)'
;MKETKKHSLIRYILLFFFVITYFIYTIYKFGFSNGLLVSSLTWSFFIFCTPIADAGFILAFPVRVLIGVRMIYTQIASFVLAAIITLIAITVRPIAFHKTLILELYHQILFHPIPYWIIIILSLIGTFFSIYFGDELMDVDHYQERKLYHRHINKYKILISFFIFVSVILFYKFLIDKIGLAIPLF
;
A
#
# COMPACT_ATOMS: atom_id res chain seq x y z
N MET A 1 18.41 17.29 14.13
CA MET A 1 18.67 16.52 12.89
C MET A 1 19.05 15.04 13.09
N LYS A 2 19.59 14.59 14.25
CA LYS A 2 19.89 13.17 14.54
C LYS A 2 18.68 12.36 15.08
N GLU A 3 17.83 12.98 15.91
CA GLU A 3 16.64 12.36 16.52
C GLU A 3 15.58 11.91 15.50
N THR A 4 15.30 12.75 14.50
CA THR A 4 14.27 12.49 13.48
C THR A 4 14.60 11.28 12.58
N LYS A 5 15.88 11.02 12.31
CA LYS A 5 16.31 9.84 11.55
C LYS A 5 16.11 8.54 12.34
N LYS A 6 16.42 8.53 13.64
CA LYS A 6 16.26 7.35 14.51
C LYS A 6 14.81 6.90 14.61
N HIS A 7 13.89 7.84 14.81
CA HIS A 7 12.45 7.53 14.92
C HIS A 7 11.87 6.94 13.62
N SER A 8 12.32 7.45 12.46
CA SER A 8 11.93 6.91 11.15
C SER A 8 12.50 5.50 10.93
N LEU A 9 13.75 5.27 11.33
CA LEU A 9 14.42 3.97 11.24
C LEU A 9 13.72 2.89 12.08
N ILE A 10 13.29 3.22 13.31
CA ILE A 10 12.57 2.27 14.18
C ILE A 10 11.24 1.84 13.57
N ARG A 11 10.46 2.78 13.02
CA ARG A 11 9.19 2.47 12.34
C ARG A 11 9.41 1.55 11.13
N TYR A 12 10.47 1.80 10.37
CA TYR A 12 10.86 0.93 9.26
C TYR A 12 11.24 -0.47 9.74
N ILE A 13 12.07 -0.59 10.78
CA ILE A 13 12.47 -1.90 11.35
C ILE A 13 11.24 -2.68 11.83
N LEU A 14 10.28 -2.01 12.47
CA LEU A 14 9.04 -2.64 12.92
C LEU A 14 8.20 -3.17 11.73
N LEU A 15 8.04 -2.37 10.68
CA LEU A 15 7.33 -2.79 9.45
C LEU A 15 8.05 -3.93 8.73
N PHE A 16 9.38 -3.85 8.66
CA PHE A 16 10.22 -4.88 8.07
C PHE A 16 10.13 -6.19 8.85
N PHE A 17 10.17 -6.12 10.18
CA PHE A 17 9.96 -7.28 11.05
C PHE A 17 8.59 -7.91 10.80
N PHE A 18 7.52 -7.10 10.75
CA PHE A 18 6.18 -7.58 10.45
C PHE A 18 6.10 -8.33 9.11
N VAL A 19 6.73 -7.80 8.06
CA VAL A 19 6.77 -8.47 6.75
C VAL A 19 7.61 -9.73 6.78
N ILE A 20 8.75 -9.76 7.47
CA ILE A 20 9.54 -10.98 7.63
C ILE A 20 8.75 -12.05 8.37
N THR A 21 8.08 -11.70 9.47
CA THR A 21 7.25 -12.65 10.23
C THR A 21 6.14 -13.22 9.34
N TYR A 22 5.46 -12.37 8.57
CA TYR A 22 4.45 -12.82 7.61
C TYR A 22 5.05 -13.73 6.52
N PHE A 23 6.24 -13.39 5.99
CA PHE A 23 6.95 -14.19 5.00
C PHE A 23 7.36 -15.57 5.51
N ILE A 24 7.89 -15.64 6.74
CA ILE A 24 8.22 -16.91 7.40
C ILE A 24 6.95 -17.74 7.58
N TYR A 25 5.86 -17.11 8.02
CA TYR A 25 4.57 -17.77 8.16
C TYR A 25 4.04 -18.33 6.83
N THR A 26 4.12 -17.58 5.72
CA THR A 26 3.65 -18.06 4.41
C THR A 26 4.52 -19.20 3.87
N ILE A 27 5.84 -19.16 4.08
CA ILE A 27 6.73 -20.27 3.73
C ILE A 27 6.39 -21.52 4.53
N TYR A 28 6.20 -21.38 5.85
CA TYR A 28 5.85 -22.52 6.71
C TYR A 28 4.52 -23.16 6.31
N LYS A 29 3.52 -22.34 5.97
CA LYS A 29 2.17 -22.82 5.64
C LYS A 29 2.00 -23.34 4.21
N PHE A 30 2.67 -22.73 3.23
CA PHE A 30 2.43 -23.02 1.81
C PHE A 30 3.62 -23.65 1.08
N GLY A 31 4.76 -23.80 1.77
CA GLY A 31 6.04 -24.23 1.20
C GLY A 31 6.80 -23.07 0.56
N PHE A 32 8.09 -23.26 0.27
CA PHE A 32 8.99 -22.18 -0.16
C PHE A 32 8.51 -21.45 -1.43
N SER A 33 8.21 -22.17 -2.51
CA SER A 33 7.82 -21.57 -3.79
C SER A 33 6.47 -20.83 -3.72
N ASN A 34 5.45 -21.45 -3.12
CA ASN A 34 4.14 -20.79 -2.98
C ASN A 34 4.17 -19.69 -1.93
N GLY A 35 4.92 -19.88 -0.83
CA GLY A 35 5.04 -18.89 0.24
C GLY A 35 5.62 -17.57 -0.25
N LEU A 36 6.65 -17.63 -1.11
CA LEU A 36 7.26 -16.46 -1.75
C LEU A 36 6.30 -15.74 -2.71
N LEU A 37 5.54 -16.51 -3.49
CA LEU A 37 4.56 -15.95 -4.42
C LEU A 37 3.37 -15.32 -3.66
N VAL A 38 2.85 -16.00 -2.63
CA VAL A 38 1.77 -15.52 -1.74
C VAL A 38 2.18 -14.22 -1.05
N SER A 39 3.39 -14.14 -0.50
CA SER A 39 3.88 -12.91 0.15
C SER A 39 4.06 -11.77 -0.84
N SER A 40 4.61 -12.04 -2.02
CA SER A 40 4.83 -11.04 -3.08
C SER A 40 3.51 -10.49 -3.63
N LEU A 41 2.51 -11.35 -3.79
CA LEU A 41 1.15 -10.94 -4.15
C LEU A 41 0.46 -10.17 -3.03
N THR A 42 0.64 -10.58 -1.77
CA THR A 42 0.09 -9.83 -0.62
C THR A 42 0.66 -8.42 -0.58
N TRP A 43 1.96 -8.26 -0.82
CA TRP A 43 2.60 -6.95 -0.97
C TRP A 43 2.03 -6.15 -2.15
N SER A 44 1.81 -6.82 -3.30
CA SER A 44 1.19 -6.19 -4.48
C SER A 44 -0.24 -5.70 -4.18
N PHE A 45 -1.03 -6.48 -3.44
CA PHE A 45 -2.35 -6.07 -2.98
C PHE A 45 -2.30 -4.77 -2.17
N PHE A 46 -1.36 -4.64 -1.23
CA PHE A 46 -1.22 -3.41 -0.46
C PHE A 46 -0.88 -2.20 -1.34
N ILE A 47 -0.02 -2.38 -2.34
CA ILE A 47 0.34 -1.29 -3.26
C ILE A 47 -0.86 -0.83 -4.10
N PHE A 48 -1.62 -1.77 -4.66
CA PHE A 48 -2.73 -1.42 -5.55
C PHE A 48 -4.00 -1.01 -4.81
N CYS A 49 -4.33 -1.69 -3.72
CA CYS A 49 -5.67 -1.67 -3.16
C CYS A 49 -5.76 -0.98 -1.79
N THR A 50 -4.67 -0.38 -1.29
CA THR A 50 -4.69 0.46 -0.08
C THR A 50 -4.10 1.86 -0.33
N PRO A 51 -4.81 2.95 0.06
CA PRO A 51 -4.34 4.32 -0.12
C PRO A 51 -3.25 4.68 0.90
N ILE A 52 -2.11 3.97 0.86
CA ILE A 52 -1.01 4.12 1.82
C ILE A 52 0.24 4.56 1.04
N ALA A 53 0.70 5.78 1.33
CA ALA A 53 1.85 6.43 0.69
C ALA A 53 3.17 5.61 0.78
N ASP A 54 3.31 4.76 1.79
CA ASP A 54 4.47 3.89 2.03
C ASP A 54 4.16 2.39 1.83
N ALA A 55 3.08 2.00 1.12
CA ALA A 55 2.84 0.58 0.83
C ALA A 55 4.03 -0.08 0.06
N GLY A 56 4.76 0.73 -0.71
CA GLY A 56 6.01 0.34 -1.37
C GLY A 56 7.24 0.29 -0.46
N PHE A 57 7.11 0.32 0.87
CA PHE A 57 8.24 0.53 1.80
C PHE A 57 9.43 -0.43 1.59
N ILE A 58 9.16 -1.68 1.16
CA ILE A 58 10.19 -2.70 0.88
C ILE A 58 11.21 -2.17 -0.15
N LEU A 59 10.75 -1.47 -1.18
CA LEU A 59 11.60 -0.88 -2.22
C LEU A 59 11.91 0.59 -1.91
N ALA A 60 10.92 1.34 -1.44
CA ALA A 60 11.02 2.78 -1.31
C ALA A 60 12.01 3.22 -0.25
N PHE A 61 12.11 2.50 0.88
CA PHE A 61 13.02 2.88 1.94
C PHE A 61 14.50 2.64 1.61
N PRO A 62 14.94 1.45 1.12
CA PRO A 62 16.34 1.24 0.72
C PRO A 62 16.78 2.23 -0.34
N VAL A 63 15.96 2.45 -1.38
CA VAL A 63 16.27 3.37 -2.47
C VAL A 63 16.39 4.81 -1.95
N ARG A 64 15.52 5.23 -1.04
CA ARG A 64 15.57 6.58 -0.45
C ARG A 64 16.79 6.77 0.44
N VAL A 65 17.16 5.76 1.23
CA VAL A 65 18.34 5.84 2.11
C VAL A 65 19.64 5.84 1.31
N LEU A 66 19.72 5.06 0.22
CA LEU A 66 20.93 4.91 -0.58
C LEU A 66 21.12 6.04 -1.61
N ILE A 67 20.03 6.45 -2.30
CA ILE A 67 20.11 7.34 -3.47
C ILE A 67 19.52 8.74 -3.15
N GLY A 68 18.72 8.88 -2.09
CA GLY A 68 18.13 10.17 -1.71
C GLY A 68 17.03 10.68 -2.66
N VAL A 69 16.38 9.76 -3.39
CA VAL A 69 15.34 10.09 -4.39
C VAL A 69 14.02 10.48 -3.70
N ARG A 70 13.24 11.35 -4.34
CA ARG A 70 11.89 11.73 -3.89
C ARG A 70 10.95 10.51 -3.81
N MET A 71 10.01 10.57 -2.86
CA MET A 71 9.06 9.51 -2.54
C MET A 71 8.22 9.06 -3.75
N ILE A 72 7.83 10.01 -4.61
CA ILE A 72 7.01 9.73 -5.79
C ILE A 72 7.65 8.73 -6.76
N TYR A 73 8.96 8.86 -7.05
CA TYR A 73 9.64 7.96 -7.98
C TYR A 73 9.73 6.54 -7.42
N THR A 74 10.01 6.43 -6.12
CA THR A 74 10.06 5.13 -5.45
C THR A 74 8.70 4.44 -5.40
N GLN A 75 7.62 5.22 -5.29
CA GLN A 75 6.26 4.69 -5.31
C GLN A 75 5.89 4.19 -6.70
N ILE A 76 6.20 4.96 -7.75
CA ILE A 76 5.96 4.54 -9.14
C ILE A 76 6.72 3.25 -9.45
N ALA A 77 8.00 3.16 -9.06
CA ALA A 77 8.80 1.95 -9.23
C ALA A 77 8.19 0.74 -8.49
N SER A 78 7.69 0.94 -7.26
CA SER A 78 7.00 -0.11 -6.50
C SER A 78 5.70 -0.56 -7.18
N PHE A 79 4.95 0.39 -7.76
CA PHE A 79 3.73 0.12 -8.54
C PHE A 79 4.02 -0.73 -9.78
N VAL A 80 5.06 -0.38 -10.54
CA VAL A 80 5.49 -1.14 -11.71
C VAL A 80 5.94 -2.55 -11.31
N LEU A 81 6.72 -2.66 -10.22
CA LEU A 81 7.18 -3.97 -9.75
C LEU A 81 6.01 -4.85 -9.28
N ALA A 82 5.06 -4.28 -8.54
CA ALA A 82 3.84 -4.97 -8.12
C ALA A 82 2.98 -5.42 -9.32
N ALA A 83 2.89 -4.59 -10.38
CA ALA A 83 2.19 -4.93 -11.61
C ALA A 83 2.84 -6.15 -12.28
N ILE A 84 4.17 -6.15 -12.40
CA ILE A 84 4.94 -7.25 -12.99
C ILE A 84 4.73 -8.54 -12.19
N ILE A 85 4.86 -8.48 -10.86
CA ILE A 85 4.63 -9.65 -9.98
C ILE A 85 3.21 -10.20 -10.17
N THR A 86 2.21 -9.32 -10.23
CA THR A 86 0.81 -9.72 -10.41
C THR A 86 0.59 -10.38 -11.78
N LEU A 87 1.15 -9.80 -12.85
CA LEU A 87 1.06 -10.36 -14.20
C LEU A 87 1.72 -11.75 -14.27
N ILE A 88 2.91 -11.92 -13.67
CA ILE A 88 3.61 -13.21 -13.61
C ILE A 88 2.80 -14.23 -12.79
N ALA A 89 2.19 -13.81 -11.68
CA ALA A 89 1.40 -14.72 -10.85
C ALA A 89 0.15 -15.24 -11.57
N ILE A 90 -0.52 -14.39 -12.35
CA ILE A 90 -1.68 -14.78 -13.16
C ILE A 90 -1.29 -15.83 -14.20
N THR A 91 -0.11 -15.72 -14.84
CA THR A 91 0.32 -16.66 -15.88
C THR A 91 0.94 -17.94 -15.33
N VAL A 92 1.67 -17.88 -14.22
CA VAL A 92 2.42 -19.02 -13.68
C VAL A 92 1.56 -19.89 -12.74
N ARG A 93 0.83 -19.29 -11.79
CA ARG A 93 0.05 -20.03 -10.78
C ARG A 93 -1.17 -19.20 -10.30
N PRO A 94 -2.29 -19.21 -11.04
CA PRO A 94 -3.50 -18.50 -10.62
C PRO A 94 -4.09 -19.06 -9.32
N ILE A 95 -3.83 -20.34 -8.99
CA ILE A 95 -4.26 -20.99 -7.73
C ILE A 95 -3.70 -20.29 -6.48
N ALA A 96 -2.60 -19.55 -6.60
CA ALA A 96 -2.04 -18.83 -5.46
C ALA A 96 -2.99 -17.77 -4.90
N PHE A 97 -3.88 -17.22 -5.74
CA PHE A 97 -4.82 -16.20 -5.31
C PHE A 97 -5.87 -16.71 -4.31
N HIS A 98 -6.17 -18.00 -4.28
CA HIS A 98 -7.14 -18.59 -3.36
C HIS A 98 -6.52 -19.13 -2.05
N LYS A 99 -5.26 -18.79 -1.77
CA LYS A 99 -4.55 -19.30 -0.59
C LYS A 99 -4.83 -18.51 0.69
N THR A 100 -5.19 -17.24 0.56
CA THR A 100 -5.52 -16.37 1.70
C THR A 100 -6.68 -15.46 1.33
N LEU A 101 -7.43 -15.01 2.35
CA LEU A 101 -8.55 -14.09 2.16
C LEU A 101 -8.11 -12.80 1.44
N ILE A 102 -6.95 -12.26 1.78
CA ILE A 102 -6.40 -11.05 1.14
C ILE A 102 -6.19 -11.27 -0.36
N LEU A 103 -5.64 -12.41 -0.73
CA LEU A 103 -5.38 -12.74 -2.13
C LEU A 103 -6.66 -13.05 -2.89
N GLU A 104 -7.65 -13.62 -2.21
CA GLU A 104 -8.95 -13.90 -2.81
C GLU A 104 -9.69 -12.58 -3.09
N LEU A 105 -9.67 -11.63 -2.15
CA LEU A 105 -10.13 -10.26 -2.39
C LEU A 105 -9.35 -9.61 -3.54
N TYR A 106 -8.02 -9.79 -3.57
CA TYR A 106 -7.20 -9.22 -4.63
C TYR A 106 -7.59 -9.77 -6.01
N HIS A 107 -7.83 -11.07 -6.11
CA HIS A 107 -8.31 -11.71 -7.33
C HIS A 107 -9.67 -11.16 -7.76
N GLN A 108 -10.61 -11.04 -6.83
CA GLN A 108 -11.93 -10.48 -7.12
C GLN A 108 -11.82 -9.04 -7.66
N ILE A 109 -10.97 -8.21 -7.06
CA ILE A 109 -10.73 -6.84 -7.51
C ILE A 109 -10.10 -6.81 -8.90
N LEU A 110 -9.15 -7.71 -9.20
CA LEU A 110 -8.48 -7.73 -10.51
C LEU A 110 -9.38 -8.21 -11.64
N PHE A 111 -10.10 -9.33 -11.44
CA PHE A 111 -10.85 -10.01 -12.50
C PHE A 111 -12.29 -9.51 -12.68
N HIS A 112 -12.83 -8.74 -11.73
CA HIS A 112 -14.16 -8.11 -11.86
C HIS A 112 -14.03 -6.58 -11.88
N PRO A 113 -13.88 -5.96 -13.07
CA PRO A 113 -13.51 -4.55 -13.18
C PRO A 113 -14.56 -3.58 -12.65
N ILE A 114 -15.85 -3.85 -12.88
CA ILE A 114 -16.95 -2.99 -12.41
C ILE A 114 -17.70 -3.74 -11.31
N PRO A 115 -17.81 -3.20 -10.08
CA PRO A 115 -17.39 -1.87 -9.61
C PRO A 115 -15.99 -1.80 -8.97
N TYR A 116 -15.24 -2.90 -8.88
CA TYR A 116 -14.14 -3.00 -7.92
C TYR A 116 -12.84 -2.30 -8.31
N TRP A 117 -12.60 -1.99 -9.60
CA TRP A 117 -11.46 -1.16 -9.99
C TRP A 117 -11.52 0.25 -9.42
N ILE A 118 -12.70 0.70 -8.96
CA ILE A 118 -12.80 1.95 -8.21
C ILE A 118 -11.91 1.93 -6.96
N ILE A 119 -11.73 0.77 -6.32
CA ILE A 119 -10.83 0.61 -5.16
C ILE A 119 -9.38 0.90 -5.57
N ILE A 120 -8.93 0.36 -6.70
CA ILE A 120 -7.58 0.60 -7.22
C ILE A 120 -7.39 2.07 -7.57
N ILE A 121 -8.35 2.67 -8.26
CA ILE A 121 -8.27 4.08 -8.68
C ILE A 121 -8.28 5.00 -7.45
N LEU A 122 -9.19 4.80 -6.50
CA LEU A 122 -9.25 5.60 -5.29
C LEU A 122 -8.00 5.43 -4.43
N SER A 123 -7.48 4.19 -4.36
CA SER A 123 -6.24 3.85 -3.67
C SER A 123 -5.04 4.58 -4.28
N LEU A 124 -4.93 4.57 -5.61
CA LEU A 124 -3.88 5.25 -6.35
C LEU A 124 -3.94 6.76 -6.13
N ILE A 125 -5.13 7.36 -6.28
CA ILE A 125 -5.34 8.80 -6.03
C ILE A 125 -4.99 9.14 -4.58
N GLY A 126 -5.47 8.36 -3.61
CA GLY A 126 -5.17 8.56 -2.19
C GLY A 126 -3.68 8.46 -1.88
N THR A 127 -2.99 7.52 -2.50
CA THR A 127 -1.54 7.34 -2.36
C THR A 127 -0.77 8.54 -2.90
N PHE A 128 -1.04 8.98 -4.13
CA PHE A 128 -0.38 10.17 -4.70
C PHE A 128 -0.69 11.44 -3.91
N PHE A 129 -1.94 11.61 -3.47
CA PHE A 129 -2.34 12.76 -2.66
C PHE A 129 -1.64 12.76 -1.30
N SER A 130 -1.48 11.58 -0.69
CA SER A 130 -0.77 11.41 0.59
C SER A 130 0.73 11.65 0.44
N ILE A 131 1.35 11.25 -0.67
CA ILE A 131 2.75 11.59 -0.98
C ILE A 131 2.94 13.09 -1.16
N TYR A 132 2.10 13.73 -1.99
CA TYR A 132 2.17 15.17 -2.24
C TYR A 132 2.02 15.96 -0.92
N PHE A 133 1.08 15.53 -0.08
CA PHE A 133 0.88 16.09 1.25
C PHE A 133 2.09 15.86 2.17
N GLY A 134 2.64 14.65 2.19
CA GLY A 134 3.81 14.30 3.01
C GLY A 134 5.07 15.08 2.64
N ASP A 135 5.36 15.21 1.35
CA ASP A 135 6.50 15.99 0.84
C ASP A 135 6.32 17.49 1.13
N GLU A 136 5.11 18.04 0.96
CA GLU A 136 4.83 19.47 1.22
C GLU A 136 4.90 19.82 2.71
N LEU A 137 4.42 18.94 3.60
CA LEU A 137 4.57 19.12 5.05
C LEU A 137 6.04 19.20 5.48
N MET A 138 6.92 18.42 4.86
CA MET A 138 8.35 18.40 5.18
C MET A 138 9.10 19.63 4.66
N ASP A 139 8.63 20.24 3.56
CA ASP A 139 9.27 21.42 2.94
C ASP A 139 8.87 22.74 3.65
N VAL A 140 7.69 22.79 4.28
CA VAL A 140 7.18 23.98 5.00
C VAL A 140 8.00 24.32 6.25
N ASP A 141 8.72 23.38 6.84
CA ASP A 141 9.60 23.63 8.00
C ASP A 141 10.83 24.51 7.65
N HIS A 142 11.12 24.75 6.35
CA HIS A 142 12.25 25.59 5.92
C HIS A 142 11.88 27.05 5.58
N TYR A 143 10.62 27.41 5.39
CA TYR A 143 10.20 28.78 5.03
C TYR A 143 9.13 29.34 5.98
N GLN A 144 9.55 30.15 6.95
CA GLN A 144 8.71 30.63 8.07
C GLN A 144 7.64 31.70 7.75
N GLU A 145 7.42 32.13 6.51
CA GLU A 145 6.74 33.41 6.26
C GLU A 145 5.25 33.41 5.84
N ARG A 146 4.50 32.30 5.81
CA ARG A 146 3.04 32.35 5.46
C ARG A 146 2.11 31.50 6.36
N LYS A 147 2.03 31.80 7.65
CA LYS A 147 1.34 30.95 8.65
C LYS A 147 -0.20 30.83 8.57
N LEU A 148 -0.94 31.76 7.96
CA LEU A 148 -2.42 31.75 7.99
C LEU A 148 -3.09 31.07 6.78
N TYR A 149 -2.57 31.26 5.56
CA TYR A 149 -3.17 30.66 4.34
C TYR A 149 -2.87 29.15 4.22
N HIS A 150 -1.67 28.71 4.60
CA HIS A 150 -1.30 27.29 4.57
C HIS A 150 -2.07 26.44 5.59
N ARG A 151 -2.53 27.03 6.70
CA ARG A 151 -3.24 26.28 7.76
C ARG A 151 -4.62 25.77 7.32
N HIS A 152 -5.32 26.50 6.46
CA HIS A 152 -6.61 26.05 5.92
C HIS A 152 -6.43 25.00 4.83
N ILE A 153 -5.48 25.20 3.91
CA ILE A 153 -5.13 24.21 2.88
C ILE A 153 -4.75 22.87 3.50
N ASN A 154 -3.97 22.86 4.59
CA ASN A 154 -3.61 21.62 5.27
C ASN A 154 -4.81 20.87 5.87
N LYS A 155 -5.77 21.60 6.46
CA LYS A 155 -6.99 21.01 7.01
C LYS A 155 -7.85 20.34 5.93
N TYR A 156 -8.02 20.99 4.78
CA TYR A 156 -8.75 20.40 3.66
C TYR A 156 -8.03 19.18 3.09
N LYS A 157 -6.70 19.19 3.00
CA LYS A 157 -5.93 18.02 2.55
C LYS A 157 -6.09 16.81 3.47
N ILE A 158 -6.05 17.01 4.79
CA ILE A 158 -6.31 15.94 5.78
C ILE A 158 -7.73 15.40 5.63
N LEU A 159 -8.72 16.29 5.48
CA LEU A 159 -10.12 15.90 5.29
C LEU A 159 -10.30 15.06 4.02
N ILE A 160 -9.67 15.45 2.90
CA ILE A 160 -9.71 14.72 1.62
C ILE A 160 -9.05 13.34 1.77
N SER A 161 -7.87 13.25 2.39
CA SER A 161 -7.20 11.96 2.62
C SER A 161 -8.04 11.03 3.48
N PHE A 162 -8.66 11.56 4.55
CA PHE A 162 -9.59 10.81 5.39
C PHE A 162 -10.83 10.36 4.62
N PHE A 163 -11.41 11.24 3.79
CA PHE A 163 -12.56 10.91 2.95
C PHE A 163 -12.25 9.79 1.95
N ILE A 164 -11.07 9.82 1.31
CA ILE A 164 -10.62 8.74 0.41
C ILE A 164 -10.47 7.43 1.19
N PHE A 165 -9.84 7.46 2.36
CA PHE A 165 -9.66 6.27 3.20
C PHE A 165 -11.00 5.65 3.62
N VAL A 166 -11.95 6.46 4.09
CA VAL A 166 -13.31 6.01 4.45
C VAL A 166 -14.04 5.46 3.22
N SER A 167 -13.93 6.12 2.07
CA SER A 167 -14.55 5.67 0.83
C SER A 167 -14.02 4.30 0.40
N VAL A 168 -12.70 4.07 0.47
CA VAL A 168 -12.11 2.75 0.22
C VAL A 168 -12.71 1.69 1.14
N ILE A 169 -12.84 1.98 2.44
CA ILE A 169 -13.44 1.04 3.41
C ILE A 169 -14.90 0.73 3.05
N LEU A 170 -15.68 1.74 2.66
CA LEU A 170 -17.07 1.54 2.24
C LEU A 170 -17.17 0.65 1.00
N PHE A 171 -16.29 0.84 0.01
CA PHE A 171 -16.24 -0.04 -1.17
C PHE A 171 -15.82 -1.46 -0.83
N TYR A 172 -14.89 -1.65 0.11
CA TYR A 172 -14.56 -2.99 0.61
C TYR A 172 -15.76 -3.65 1.32
N LYS A 173 -16.50 -2.91 2.15
CA LYS A 173 -17.73 -3.43 2.76
C LYS A 173 -18.76 -3.85 1.71
N PHE A 174 -18.99 -2.99 0.72
CA PHE A 174 -19.87 -3.31 -0.40
C PHE A 174 -19.42 -4.55 -1.17
N LEU A 175 -18.11 -4.71 -1.38
CA LEU A 175 -17.52 -5.87 -2.05
C LEU A 175 -17.73 -7.16 -1.24
N ILE A 176 -17.49 -7.12 0.08
CA ILE A 176 -17.71 -8.27 0.96
C ILE A 176 -19.20 -8.66 1.02
N ASP A 177 -20.09 -7.68 1.15
CA ASP A 177 -21.54 -7.89 1.21
C ASP A 177 -22.09 -8.48 -0.10
N LYS A 178 -21.55 -8.08 -1.26
CA LYS A 178 -21.98 -8.57 -2.59
C LYS A 178 -21.45 -9.94 -2.94
N ILE A 179 -20.21 -10.23 -2.57
CA ILE A 179 -19.58 -11.52 -2.89
C ILE A 179 -20.10 -12.60 -1.93
N GLY A 180 -20.65 -12.22 -0.78
CA GLY A 180 -21.13 -13.17 0.21
C GLY A 180 -20.00 -14.10 0.66
N LEU A 181 -18.76 -13.59 0.67
CA LEU A 181 -17.58 -14.29 1.18
C LEU A 181 -17.88 -14.63 2.63
N ALA A 182 -18.41 -15.84 2.85
CA ALA A 182 -18.47 -16.47 4.15
C ALA A 182 -17.02 -16.51 4.60
N ILE A 183 -16.67 -15.60 5.51
CA ILE A 183 -15.39 -15.59 6.19
C ILE A 183 -15.24 -17.02 6.70
N PRO A 184 -14.32 -17.85 6.15
CA PRO A 184 -14.07 -19.14 6.76
C PRO A 184 -13.24 -18.81 8.00
N LEU A 185 -13.96 -18.36 9.03
CA LEU A 185 -13.49 -18.44 10.39
C LEU A 185 -13.58 -19.93 10.72
N PHE A 186 -12.40 -20.54 10.73
CA PHE A 186 -12.06 -21.94 11.01
C PHE A 186 -11.97 -22.87 9.80
#